data_AF-A0A658NNG8-F1
#
_entry.id   AF-A0A658NNG8-F1
#
_cell.length_a   1.000
_cell.length_b   1.000
_cell.length_c   1.000
_cell.angle_alpha   90.00
_cell.angle_beta   90.00
_cell.angle_gamma   90.00
#
_symmetry.space_group_name_H-M   'P 1'
#
loop_
_entity.id
_entity.type
_entity.pdbx_description
1 polymer ?
#
loop_
_entity_poly.entity_id
_entity_poly.type
_entity_poly.pdbx_seq_one_letter_code
_entity_poly.pdbx_strand_id
1 'polypeptide(L)'
;ALAGERGGYVAVNPAMPEAGKLVAGVILTNRILGFVNAPALMQRLVAGLQNVSVNIGAYREKRDLLYDNLTGMGFRMIKPDGAFYLFPKSPIPDDIKFVKLALQHHILL
;
A
#
# COMPACT_ATOMS: atom_id res chain seq x y z
N ALA A 1 -3.40 12.51 -5.69
CA ALA A 1 -3.58 11.06 -5.39
C ALA A 1 -4.50 10.47 -6.43
N LEU A 2 -4.21 9.29 -6.99
CA LEU A 2 -4.98 8.64 -8.08
C LEU A 2 -5.66 7.33 -7.64
N ALA A 3 -5.78 7.06 -6.34
CA ALA A 3 -6.31 5.78 -5.83
C ALA A 3 -7.76 5.49 -6.29
N GLY A 4 -8.54 6.55 -6.52
CA GLY A 4 -9.91 6.46 -7.06
C GLY A 4 -9.99 6.16 -8.55
N GLU A 5 -8.91 6.35 -9.31
CA GLU A 5 -8.91 6.28 -10.78
C GLU A 5 -8.80 4.86 -11.35
N ARG A 6 -8.63 3.87 -10.47
CA ARG A 6 -8.69 2.44 -10.78
C ARG A 6 -7.73 1.99 -11.91
N GLY A 7 -6.53 2.57 -11.94
CA GLY A 7 -5.45 2.17 -12.84
C GLY A 7 -4.47 1.18 -12.18
N GLY A 8 -4.11 0.11 -12.89
CA GLY A 8 -3.16 -0.91 -12.43
C GLY A 8 -2.82 -1.91 -13.55
N TYR A 9 -1.91 -2.84 -13.27
CA TYR A 9 -1.51 -3.88 -14.22
C TYR A 9 -1.10 -5.17 -13.51
N VAL A 10 -1.05 -6.27 -14.25
CA VAL A 10 -0.41 -7.54 -13.86
C VAL A 10 0.83 -7.71 -14.72
N ALA A 11 1.98 -7.94 -14.10
CA ALA A 11 3.22 -8.26 -14.80
C ALA A 11 3.56 -9.73 -14.63
N VAL A 12 3.81 -10.43 -15.73
CA VAL A 12 4.24 -11.83 -15.73
C VAL A 12 5.72 -11.89 -16.10
N ASN A 13 6.53 -12.51 -15.25
CA ASN A 13 7.95 -12.72 -15.54
C ASN A 13 8.10 -13.74 -16.69
N PRO A 14 8.69 -13.37 -17.84
CA PRO A 14 8.79 -14.29 -18.97
C PRO A 14 9.71 -15.50 -18.71
N ALA A 15 10.59 -15.43 -17.71
CA ALA A 15 11.49 -16.53 -17.37
C ALA A 15 10.85 -17.63 -16.51
N MET A 16 9.61 -17.44 -16.04
CA MET A 16 8.95 -18.46 -15.23
C MET A 16 8.43 -19.63 -16.08
N PRO A 17 8.39 -20.86 -15.53
CA PRO A 17 7.72 -21.98 -16.19
C PRO A 17 6.25 -21.65 -16.51
N GLU A 18 5.79 -22.10 -17.68
CA GLU A 18 4.39 -21.94 -18.13
C GLU A 18 3.88 -20.48 -18.17
N ALA A 19 4.74 -19.47 -18.34
CA ALA A 19 4.33 -18.05 -18.36
C ALA A 19 3.14 -17.77 -19.29
N GLY A 20 3.12 -18.37 -20.49
CA GLY A 20 2.00 -18.23 -21.44
C GLY A 20 0.67 -18.79 -20.92
N LYS A 21 0.70 -19.88 -20.15
CA LYS A 21 -0.48 -20.46 -19.50
C LYS A 21 -1.02 -19.55 -18.40
N LEU A 22 -0.11 -18.92 -17.63
CA LEU A 22 -0.51 -17.92 -16.64
C LEU A 22 -1.16 -16.70 -17.30
N VAL A 23 -0.58 -16.19 -18.39
CA VAL A 23 -1.16 -15.07 -19.16
C VAL A 23 -2.56 -15.43 -19.66
N ALA A 24 -2.75 -16.62 -20.23
CA ALA A 24 -4.05 -17.10 -20.67
C ALA A 24 -5.07 -17.16 -19.51
N GLY A 25 -4.64 -17.64 -18.33
CA GLY A 25 -5.44 -17.65 -17.11
C GLY A 25 -5.85 -16.24 -16.67
N VAL A 26 -4.93 -15.29 -16.63
CA VAL A 26 -5.21 -13.89 -16.27
C VAL A 26 -6.22 -13.26 -17.23
N ILE A 27 -6.08 -13.49 -18.55
CA ILE A 27 -7.03 -13.00 -19.56
C ILE A 27 -8.44 -13.56 -19.32
N LEU A 28 -8.55 -14.88 -19.07
CA LEU A 28 -9.83 -15.52 -18.78
C LEU A 28 -10.46 -14.95 -17.51
N THR A 29 -9.68 -14.83 -16.42
CA THR A 29 -10.15 -14.29 -15.14
C THR A 29 -10.61 -12.84 -15.27
N ASN A 30 -9.91 -11.99 -16.03
CA ASN A 30 -10.34 -10.61 -16.29
C ASN A 30 -11.76 -10.57 -16.87
N ARG A 31 -12.07 -11.47 -17.81
CA ARG A 31 -13.40 -11.58 -18.43
C ARG A 31 -14.45 -12.15 -17.48
N ILE A 32 -14.14 -13.21 -16.73
CA ILE A 32 -15.10 -13.86 -15.82
C ILE A 32 -15.45 -12.93 -14.64
N LEU A 33 -14.51 -12.11 -14.18
CA LEU A 33 -14.77 -11.08 -13.16
C LEU A 33 -15.58 -9.88 -13.71
N GLY A 34 -15.94 -9.87 -15.00
CA GLY A 34 -16.75 -8.83 -15.62
C GLY A 34 -15.96 -7.58 -16.04
N PHE A 35 -14.63 -7.64 -16.02
CA PHE A 35 -13.81 -6.54 -16.51
C PHE A 35 -13.60 -6.65 -18.02
N VAL A 36 -13.73 -5.52 -18.72
CA VAL A 36 -13.42 -5.41 -20.16
C VAL A 36 -11.97 -4.94 -20.32
N ASN A 37 -11.65 -3.76 -19.76
CA ASN A 37 -10.34 -3.14 -19.77
C ASN A 37 -10.25 -2.08 -18.65
N ALA A 38 -9.04 -1.63 -18.32
CA ALA A 38 -8.84 -0.46 -17.47
C ALA A 38 -9.40 0.82 -18.14
N PRO A 39 -9.75 1.89 -17.40
CA PRO A 39 -10.27 3.13 -17.98
C PRO A 39 -9.37 3.68 -19.09
N ALA A 40 -9.94 3.91 -20.29
CA ALA A 40 -9.16 4.26 -21.49
C ALA A 40 -8.36 5.57 -21.33
N LEU A 41 -8.91 6.56 -20.63
CA LEU A 41 -8.21 7.81 -20.32
C LEU A 41 -6.94 7.54 -19.50
N MET A 42 -7.02 6.69 -18.48
CA MET A 42 -5.89 6.34 -17.62
C MET A 42 -4.81 5.59 -18.38
N GLN A 43 -5.19 4.66 -19.28
CA GLN A 43 -4.23 3.96 -20.14
C GLN A 43 -3.44 4.93 -21.03
N ARG A 44 -4.09 5.96 -21.58
CA ARG A 44 -3.42 6.97 -22.41
C ARG A 44 -2.53 7.90 -21.59
N LEU A 45 -3.01 8.29 -20.41
CA LEU A 45 -2.31 9.21 -19.52
C LEU A 45 -1.04 8.58 -18.93
N VAL A 46 -1.11 7.33 -18.47
CA VAL A 46 0.04 6.65 -17.84
C VAL A 46 1.22 6.47 -18.81
N ALA A 47 0.96 6.36 -20.11
CA ALA A 47 2.02 6.26 -21.12
C ALA A 47 2.99 7.46 -21.09
N GLY A 48 2.51 8.66 -20.74
CA GLY A 48 3.33 9.87 -20.64
C GLY A 48 3.85 10.18 -19.23
N LEU A 49 3.39 9.47 -18.20
CA LEU A 49 3.75 9.74 -16.79
C LEU A 49 4.75 8.73 -16.21
N GLN A 50 5.58 8.15 -17.07
CA GLN A 50 6.67 7.27 -16.63
C GLN A 50 7.63 8.09 -15.73
N ASN A 51 7.98 7.54 -14.56
CA ASN A 51 8.85 8.17 -13.55
C ASN A 51 8.29 9.41 -12.84
N VAL A 52 6.97 9.64 -12.90
CA VAL A 52 6.33 10.67 -12.08
C VAL A 52 5.92 10.07 -10.73
N SER A 53 6.30 10.74 -9.64
CA SER A 53 5.93 10.35 -8.29
C SER A 53 5.48 11.55 -7.47
N VAL A 54 4.76 11.28 -6.38
CA VAL A 54 4.50 12.27 -5.33
C VAL A 54 5.81 12.60 -4.60
N ASN A 55 5.82 13.68 -3.82
CA ASN A 55 6.95 13.98 -2.95
C ASN A 55 7.05 12.92 -1.82
N ILE A 56 7.95 11.95 -2.00
CA ILE A 56 8.22 10.89 -1.01
C ILE A 56 8.86 11.47 0.27
N GLY A 57 9.59 12.59 0.17
CA GLY A 57 10.22 13.26 1.31
C GLY A 57 9.21 13.61 2.42
N ALA A 58 8.03 14.10 2.04
CA ALA A 58 6.97 14.42 2.99
C ALA A 58 6.44 13.19 3.76
N TYR A 59 6.47 11.99 3.16
CA TYR A 59 6.12 10.75 3.86
C TYR A 59 7.25 10.27 4.77
N ARG A 60 8.51 10.45 4.33
CA ARG A 60 9.69 10.12 5.14
C ARG A 60 9.76 10.98 6.41
N GLU A 61 9.56 12.28 6.29
CA GLU A 61 9.54 13.21 7.43
C GLU A 61 8.47 12.81 8.47
N LYS A 62 7.26 12.46 8.02
CA LYS A 62 6.19 11.97 8.91
C LYS A 62 6.54 10.64 9.56
N ARG A 63 7.14 9.71 8.81
CA ARG A 63 7.62 8.42 9.35
C ARG A 63 8.64 8.67 10.45
N ASP A 64 9.64 9.50 10.19
CA ASP A 64 10.72 9.78 11.13
C ASP A 64 10.17 10.47 12.38
N LEU A 65 9.32 11.49 12.23
CA LEU A 65 8.65 12.16 13.34
C LEU A 65 7.87 11.18 14.23
N LEU A 66 7.01 10.33 13.64
CA LEU A 66 6.20 9.39 14.41
C LEU A 66 7.06 8.28 15.04
N TYR A 67 8.01 7.72 14.30
CA TYR A 67 8.88 6.66 14.79
C TYR A 67 9.74 7.14 15.96
N ASP A 68 10.43 8.28 15.81
CA ASP A 68 11.36 8.79 16.83
C ASP A 68 10.62 9.16 18.12
N ASN A 69 9.44 9.80 18.01
CA ASN A 69 8.63 10.15 19.19
C ASN A 69 8.01 8.93 19.87
N LEU A 70 7.39 8.02 19.12
CA LEU A 70 6.76 6.84 19.71
C LEU A 70 7.79 5.91 20.36
N THR A 71 8.95 5.71 19.72
CA THR A 71 10.04 4.93 20.34
C THR A 71 10.63 5.62 21.55
N GLY A 72 10.78 6.94 21.53
CA GLY A 72 11.15 7.75 22.71
C GLY A 72 10.17 7.62 23.88
N MET A 73 8.88 7.39 23.61
CA MET A 73 7.85 7.11 24.62
C MET A 73 7.82 5.64 25.09
N GLY A 74 8.68 4.77 24.55
CA GLY A 74 8.78 3.36 24.94
C GLY A 74 8.00 2.36 24.07
N PHE A 75 7.38 2.81 22.97
CA PHE A 75 6.80 1.88 22.00
C PHE A 75 7.91 1.12 21.26
N ARG A 76 7.69 -0.17 21.01
CA ARG A 76 8.65 -1.02 20.28
C ARG A 76 8.13 -1.29 18.88
N MET A 77 8.91 -0.91 17.86
CA MET A 77 8.60 -1.18 16.46
C MET A 77 9.84 -1.18 15.59
N ILE A 78 9.75 -1.83 14.43
CA ILE A 78 10.78 -1.78 13.40
C ILE A 78 10.59 -0.48 12.59
N LYS A 79 11.68 0.23 12.29
CA LYS A 79 11.62 1.41 11.41
C LYS A 79 11.30 0.93 9.99
N PRO A 80 10.18 1.34 9.37
CA PRO A 80 9.81 0.81 8.07
C PRO A 80 10.66 1.44 6.95
N ASP A 81 11.09 0.59 6.01
CA ASP A 81 11.88 0.98 4.84
C ASP A 81 11.03 1.52 3.69
N GLY A 82 9.71 1.28 3.73
CA GLY A 82 8.78 1.69 2.68
C GLY A 82 7.32 1.67 3.13
N ALA A 83 6.40 1.87 2.19
CA ALA A 83 4.98 2.15 2.44
C ALA A 83 4.80 3.38 3.36
N PHE A 84 3.64 3.49 4.04
CA PHE A 84 3.29 4.63 4.88
C PHE A 84 2.57 4.22 6.19
N TYR A 85 2.80 2.99 6.64
CA TYR A 85 2.23 2.43 7.88
C TYR A 85 3.35 2.15 8.90
N LEU A 86 3.01 2.27 10.19
CA LEU A 86 3.87 1.85 11.30
C LEU A 86 3.23 0.64 12.00
N PHE A 87 4.06 -0.29 12.48
CA PHE A 87 3.61 -1.51 13.16
C PHE A 87 4.17 -1.57 14.59
N PRO A 88 3.65 -0.76 15.51
CA PRO A 88 4.01 -0.83 16.92
C PRO A 88 3.52 -2.13 17.57
N LYS A 89 4.38 -2.74 18.37
CA LYS A 89 3.94 -3.75 19.33
C LYS A 89 3.03 -3.08 20.35
N SER A 90 1.86 -3.67 20.61
CA SER A 90 0.96 -3.20 21.66
C SER A 90 1.69 -3.10 23.01
N PRO A 91 1.54 -1.99 23.77
CA PRO A 91 2.14 -1.84 25.10
C PRO A 91 1.60 -2.84 26.12
N ILE A 92 0.42 -3.40 25.88
CA ILE A 92 -0.24 -4.41 26.72
C ILE A 92 -0.56 -5.67 25.89
N PRO A 93 -0.77 -6.84 26.53
CA PRO A 93 -1.02 -8.09 25.79
C PRO A 93 -2.28 -8.10 24.91
N ASP A 94 -3.31 -7.35 25.29
CA ASP A 94 -4.57 -7.22 24.55
C ASP A 94 -4.59 -5.89 23.78
N ASP A 95 -4.31 -5.97 22.47
CA ASP A 95 -4.27 -4.83 21.57
C ASP A 95 -5.65 -4.19 21.33
N ILE A 96 -6.72 -4.98 21.31
CA ILE A 96 -8.10 -4.46 21.22
C ILE A 96 -8.41 -3.58 22.43
N LYS A 97 -8.00 -3.99 23.64
CA LYS A 97 -8.16 -3.17 24.85
C LYS A 97 -7.35 -1.88 24.75
N PHE A 98 -6.14 -1.93 24.20
CA PHE A 98 -5.32 -0.74 23.98
C PHE A 98 -5.97 0.23 22.99
N VAL A 99 -6.47 -0.27 21.85
CA VAL A 99 -7.16 0.55 20.84
C VAL A 99 -8.42 1.18 21.41
N LYS A 100 -9.20 0.45 22.22
CA LYS A 100 -10.37 1.01 22.92
C LYS A 100 -10.00 2.11 23.91
N LEU A 101 -8.87 1.97 24.61
CA LEU A 101 -8.36 3.01 25.50
C LEU A 101 -7.90 4.24 24.69
N ALA A 102 -7.16 4.05 23.60
CA ALA A 102 -6.75 5.13 22.70
C ALA A 102 -7.96 5.91 22.16
N LEU A 103 -9.05 5.21 21.82
CA LEU A 103 -10.30 5.82 21.38
C LEU A 103 -10.91 6.75 22.44
N GLN A 104 -10.82 6.42 23.74
CA GLN A 104 -11.27 7.30 24.83
C GLN A 104 -10.49 8.63 24.88
N HIS A 105 -9.29 8.65 24.30
CA HIS A 105 -8.45 9.84 24.13
C HIS A 105 -8.54 10.45 22.72
N HIS A 106 -9.55 10.06 21.92
CA HIS A 106 -9.75 10.52 20.54
C HIS A 106 -8.62 10.16 19.57
N ILE A 107 -7.91 9.07 19.84
CA ILE A 107 -6.86 8.54 18.97
C ILE A 107 -7.40 7.31 18.25
N LEU A 108 -7.44 7.37 16.91
CA LEU A 108 -7.79 6.25 16.04
C LEU A 108 -6.50 5.62 15.52
N LEU A 109 -6.33 4.34 15.83
CA LEU A 109 -5.17 3.53 15.44
C LEU A 109 -5.58 2.51 14.38
#